data_AF-A0A0N0YH49-F1
#
_entry.id   AF-A0A0N0YH49-F1
#
_cell.length_a   1.000
_cell.length_b   1.000
_cell.length_c   1.000
_cell.angle_alpha   90.00
_cell.angle_beta   90.00
_cell.angle_gamma   90.00
#
_symmetry.space_group_name_H-M   'P 1'
#
loop_
_entity.id
_entity.type
_entity.pdbx_description
1 polymer ?
#
loop_
_entity_poly.entity_id
_entity_poly.type
_entity_poly.pdbx_seq_one_letter_code
_entity_poly.pdbx_strand_id
1 'polypeptide(L)'
;MTGPESSSATPTVSEDLGAAVDTLARFLHRVPLTEAIAALERGLDGADAARAVRTAGMGGVDAGLLASALTVRESLGRINDLIHASGILLALPTVLEEGERIARRPSLGAGNDPSRPYDLETDRRVAEFKLARWRGADAMRKRQTFKDLTMLAADTSGRAADLFVVGPEPARFLRTSTSTAAWALDRSPGALRTFETAFGSPDVPIHEFTATHAAHVRITDLCTILPEAVTRLLR
;
A
#
# COMPACT_ATOMS: atom_id res chain seq x y z
N MET A 1 27.41 -55.65 2.90
CA MET A 1 26.43 -55.10 3.85
C MET A 1 26.35 -53.60 3.63
N THR A 2 25.41 -53.18 2.80
CA THR A 2 25.04 -51.79 2.52
C THR A 2 23.84 -51.44 3.40
N GLY A 3 24.04 -50.61 4.41
CA GLY A 3 22.95 -49.98 5.17
C GLY A 3 22.56 -48.66 4.49
N PRO A 4 21.27 -48.28 4.43
CA PRO A 4 20.86 -47.06 3.77
C PRO A 4 21.11 -45.86 4.70
N GLU A 5 21.81 -44.86 4.18
CA GLU A 5 21.81 -43.52 4.75
C GLU A 5 20.42 -42.91 4.54
N SER A 6 19.62 -42.91 5.61
CA SER A 6 18.37 -42.16 5.64
C SER A 6 18.70 -40.68 5.82
N SER A 7 18.87 -39.98 4.70
CA SER A 7 18.95 -38.52 4.66
C SER A 7 17.60 -37.94 5.04
N SER A 8 17.41 -37.57 6.31
CA SER A 8 16.32 -36.70 6.72
C SER A 8 16.70 -35.26 6.34
N ALA A 9 16.37 -34.87 5.12
CA ALA A 9 16.47 -33.48 4.69
C ALA A 9 15.56 -32.64 5.60
N THR A 10 16.16 -31.79 6.43
CA THR A 10 15.45 -30.76 7.17
C THR A 10 14.72 -29.89 6.13
N PRO A 11 13.38 -29.73 6.21
CA PRO A 11 12.66 -28.90 5.26
C PRO A 11 13.29 -27.51 5.25
N THR A 12 13.59 -27.02 4.06
CA THR A 12 14.16 -25.69 3.90
C THR A 12 13.08 -24.65 4.15
N VAL A 13 13.45 -23.47 4.69
CA VAL A 13 12.52 -22.35 4.94
C VAL A 13 11.65 -22.01 3.71
N SER A 14 12.17 -22.27 2.50
CA SER A 14 11.44 -22.09 1.24
C SER A 14 10.34 -23.13 0.99
N GLU A 15 10.53 -24.38 1.41
CA GLU A 15 9.51 -25.45 1.28
C GLU A 15 8.35 -25.21 2.26
N ASP A 16 8.67 -24.74 3.47
CA ASP A 16 7.67 -24.41 4.50
C ASP A 16 6.78 -23.23 4.07
N LEU A 17 7.35 -22.21 3.41
CA LEU A 17 6.57 -21.08 2.89
C LEU A 17 5.66 -21.49 1.72
N GLY A 18 6.15 -22.31 0.79
CA GLY A 18 5.36 -22.78 -0.35
C GLY A 18 4.11 -23.54 0.09
N ALA A 19 4.27 -24.46 1.05
CA ALA A 19 3.16 -25.22 1.62
C ALA A 19 2.19 -24.34 2.43
N ALA A 20 2.70 -23.34 3.15
CA ALA A 20 1.88 -22.38 3.88
C ALA A 20 1.03 -21.52 2.93
N VAL A 21 1.62 -21.02 1.83
CA VAL A 21 0.92 -20.25 0.80
C VAL A 21 -0.17 -21.10 0.14
N ASP A 22 0.12 -22.37 -0.21
CA ASP A 22 -0.87 -23.27 -0.80
C ASP A 22 -2.06 -23.53 0.15
N THR A 23 -1.77 -23.74 1.43
CA THR A 23 -2.80 -23.93 2.47
C THR A 23 -3.72 -22.71 2.58
N LEU A 24 -3.16 -21.50 2.61
CA LEU A 24 -3.95 -20.26 2.62
C LEU A 24 -4.72 -20.05 1.31
N ALA A 25 -4.10 -20.33 0.17
CA ALA A 25 -4.73 -20.19 -1.14
C ALA A 25 -5.96 -21.10 -1.23
N ARG A 26 -5.84 -22.38 -0.85
CA ARG A 26 -6.97 -23.31 -0.79
C ARG A 26 -8.08 -22.81 0.11
N PHE A 27 -7.76 -22.28 1.30
CA PHE A 27 -8.75 -21.72 2.20
C PHE A 27 -9.49 -20.52 1.59
N LEU A 28 -8.75 -19.54 1.05
CA LEU A 28 -9.30 -18.30 0.48
C LEU A 28 -10.12 -18.51 -0.80
N HIS A 29 -9.88 -19.59 -1.55
CA HIS A 29 -10.61 -19.91 -2.78
C HIS A 29 -11.91 -20.68 -2.55
N ARG A 30 -12.16 -21.23 -1.35
CA ARG A 30 -13.39 -22.01 -1.07
C ARG A 30 -14.65 -21.16 -1.14
N VAL A 31 -14.61 -20.02 -0.45
CA VAL A 31 -15.69 -19.03 -0.35
C VAL A 31 -15.06 -17.66 -0.07
N PRO A 32 -15.70 -16.54 -0.44
CA PRO A 32 -15.22 -15.21 -0.08
C PRO A 32 -14.95 -15.11 1.43
N LEU A 33 -13.78 -14.60 1.81
CA LEU A 33 -13.34 -14.57 3.21
C LEU A 33 -14.36 -13.92 4.14
N THR A 34 -15.01 -12.83 3.71
CA THR A 34 -16.04 -12.15 4.49
C THR A 34 -17.25 -13.05 4.75
N GLU A 35 -17.65 -13.87 3.78
CA GLU A 35 -18.74 -14.83 3.94
C GLU A 35 -18.34 -15.99 4.86
N ALA A 36 -17.10 -16.48 4.73
CA ALA A 36 -16.53 -17.52 5.59
C ALA A 36 -16.53 -17.08 7.06
N ILE A 37 -16.04 -15.86 7.33
CA ILE A 37 -16.01 -15.26 8.66
C ILE A 37 -17.43 -15.07 9.19
N ALA A 38 -18.34 -14.49 8.41
CA ALA A 38 -19.72 -14.28 8.85
C ALA A 38 -20.46 -15.60 9.16
N ALA A 39 -20.15 -16.68 8.44
CA ALA A 39 -20.69 -18.00 8.73
C ALA A 39 -20.14 -18.59 10.04
N LEU A 40 -18.84 -18.41 10.31
CA LEU A 40 -18.22 -18.78 11.59
C LEU A 40 -18.82 -17.99 12.75
N GLU A 41 -18.98 -16.67 12.61
CA GLU A 41 -19.59 -15.78 13.61
C GLU A 41 -21.01 -16.24 13.97
N ARG A 42 -21.86 -16.49 12.96
CA ARG A 42 -23.22 -17.04 13.20
C ARG A 42 -23.18 -18.42 13.86
N GLY A 43 -22.22 -19.27 13.51
CA GLY A 43 -22.07 -20.61 14.08
C GLY A 43 -21.58 -20.62 15.54
N LEU A 44 -20.91 -19.54 15.97
CA LEU A 44 -20.39 -19.33 17.32
C LEU A 44 -21.37 -18.64 18.26
N ASP A 45 -22.45 -18.03 17.74
CA ASP A 45 -23.47 -17.41 18.58
C ASP A 45 -24.12 -18.44 19.51
N GLY A 46 -24.05 -18.17 20.83
CA GLY A 46 -24.50 -19.08 21.89
C GLY A 46 -23.76 -20.42 21.98
N ALA A 47 -22.58 -20.57 21.36
CA ALA A 47 -21.85 -21.82 21.33
C ALA A 47 -21.13 -22.12 22.66
N ASP A 48 -21.22 -23.39 23.11
CA ASP A 48 -20.31 -23.94 24.12
C ASP A 48 -18.98 -24.38 23.49
N ALA A 49 -18.04 -24.84 24.31
CA ALA A 49 -16.72 -25.26 23.85
C ALA A 49 -16.78 -26.38 22.78
N ALA A 50 -17.69 -27.34 22.93
CA ALA A 50 -17.82 -28.45 21.99
C ALA A 50 -18.36 -27.96 20.63
N ARG A 51 -19.32 -27.04 20.65
CA ARG A 51 -19.87 -26.41 19.44
C ARG A 51 -18.84 -25.49 18.79
N ALA A 52 -18.03 -24.76 19.54
CA ALA A 52 -16.95 -23.94 19.00
C ALA A 52 -15.92 -24.78 18.22
N VAL A 53 -15.49 -25.93 18.77
CA VAL A 53 -14.59 -26.87 18.08
C VAL A 53 -15.21 -27.37 16.77
N ARG A 54 -16.49 -27.76 16.78
CA ARG A 54 -17.19 -28.20 15.56
C ARG A 54 -17.31 -27.09 14.52
N THR A 55 -17.69 -25.88 14.94
CA THR A 55 -17.82 -24.72 14.05
C THR A 55 -16.48 -24.38 13.39
N ALA A 56 -15.38 -24.36 14.15
CA ALA A 56 -14.04 -24.15 13.61
C ALA A 56 -13.66 -25.23 12.58
N GLY A 57 -13.85 -26.52 12.92
CA GLY A 57 -13.56 -27.64 12.01
C GLY A 57 -14.38 -27.60 10.71
N MET A 58 -15.69 -27.32 10.79
CA MET A 58 -16.55 -27.16 9.61
C MET A 58 -16.13 -25.99 8.72
N GLY A 59 -15.66 -24.90 9.34
CA GLY A 59 -15.11 -23.74 8.64
C GLY A 59 -13.71 -23.97 8.08
N GLY A 60 -13.08 -25.11 8.34
CA GLY A 60 -11.70 -25.39 7.93
C GLY A 60 -10.66 -24.58 8.70
N VAL A 61 -10.98 -24.14 9.92
CA VAL A 61 -10.09 -23.41 10.81
C VAL A 61 -9.45 -24.38 11.80
N ASP A 62 -8.16 -24.63 11.62
CA ASP A 62 -7.35 -25.46 12.51
C ASP A 62 -5.99 -24.80 12.81
N ALA A 63 -5.18 -25.45 13.64
CA ALA A 63 -3.85 -24.97 13.99
C ALA A 63 -2.91 -24.86 12.78
N GLY A 64 -3.08 -25.72 11.78
CA GLY A 64 -2.27 -25.70 10.55
C GLY A 64 -2.57 -24.48 9.68
N LEU A 65 -3.84 -24.10 9.55
CA LEU A 65 -4.24 -22.86 8.88
C LEU A 65 -3.65 -21.63 9.58
N LEU A 66 -3.75 -21.57 10.91
CA LEU A 66 -3.22 -20.45 11.68
C LEU A 66 -1.69 -20.35 11.59
N ALA A 67 -0.98 -21.48 11.72
CA ALA A 67 0.46 -21.52 11.54
C ALA A 67 0.86 -21.05 10.14
N SER A 68 0.18 -21.52 9.10
CA SER A 68 0.42 -21.09 7.71
C SER A 68 0.20 -19.58 7.53
N ALA A 69 -0.87 -19.03 8.14
CA ALA A 69 -1.14 -17.59 8.11
C ALA A 69 -0.03 -16.78 8.78
N LEU A 70 0.51 -17.26 9.90
CA LEU A 70 1.62 -16.61 10.61
C LEU A 70 2.92 -16.70 9.82
N THR A 71 3.28 -17.87 9.27
CA THR A 71 4.46 -18.06 8.42
C THR A 71 4.43 -17.15 7.20
N VAL A 72 3.28 -17.06 6.52
CA VAL A 72 3.10 -16.17 5.38
C VAL A 72 3.17 -14.72 5.82
N ARG A 73 2.56 -14.34 6.94
CA ARG A 73 2.65 -12.96 7.46
C ARG A 73 4.08 -12.56 7.80
N GLU A 74 4.86 -13.45 8.39
CA GLU A 74 6.26 -13.20 8.73
C GLU A 74 7.12 -13.06 7.47
N SER A 75 6.93 -13.97 6.52
CA SER A 75 7.74 -14.03 5.29
C SER A 75 7.36 -12.97 4.26
N LEU A 76 6.05 -12.70 4.13
CA LEU A 76 5.47 -11.86 3.07
C LEU A 76 4.85 -10.55 3.59
N GLY A 77 4.93 -10.29 4.90
CA GLY A 77 4.35 -9.09 5.52
C GLY A 77 4.91 -7.77 4.98
N ARG A 78 6.07 -7.81 4.32
CA ARG A 78 6.72 -6.67 3.67
C ARG A 78 6.58 -6.63 2.15
N ILE A 79 5.71 -7.45 1.56
CA ILE A 79 5.46 -7.40 0.11
C ILE A 79 5.06 -6.00 -0.35
N ASN A 80 4.32 -5.24 0.46
CA ASN A 80 3.94 -3.89 0.12
C ASN A 80 5.16 -2.96 -0.05
N ASP A 81 6.20 -3.13 0.77
CA ASP A 81 7.46 -2.39 0.63
C ASP A 81 8.17 -2.77 -0.66
N LEU A 82 8.21 -4.07 -0.99
CA LEU A 82 8.83 -4.56 -2.22
C LEU A 82 8.11 -4.03 -3.46
N ILE A 83 6.77 -4.06 -3.47
CA ILE A 83 5.95 -3.50 -4.55
C ILE A 83 6.25 -2.02 -4.71
N HIS A 84 6.34 -1.28 -3.60
CA HIS A 84 6.64 0.14 -3.62
C HIS A 84 8.04 0.43 -4.17
N ALA A 85 9.07 -0.23 -3.64
CA ALA A 85 10.45 -0.14 -4.12
C ALA A 85 10.55 -0.42 -5.63
N SER A 86 9.96 -1.54 -6.06
CA SER A 86 10.03 -2.00 -7.44
C SER A 86 9.28 -1.05 -8.36
N GLY A 87 8.13 -0.55 -7.91
CA GLY A 87 7.35 0.46 -8.61
C GLY A 87 8.14 1.72 -8.91
N ILE A 88 8.82 2.27 -7.91
CA ILE A 88 9.68 3.44 -8.07
C ILE A 88 10.81 3.12 -9.05
N LEU A 89 11.58 2.05 -8.78
CA LEU A 89 12.74 1.69 -9.60
C LEU A 89 12.39 1.44 -11.07
N LEU A 90 11.22 0.84 -11.35
CA LEU A 90 10.73 0.62 -12.71
C LEU A 90 10.20 1.89 -13.38
N ALA A 91 9.76 2.88 -12.60
CA ALA A 91 9.31 4.17 -13.13
C ALA A 91 10.48 5.12 -13.43
N LEU A 92 11.58 5.05 -12.66
CA LEU A 92 12.70 5.99 -12.77
C LEU A 92 13.24 6.20 -14.20
N PRO A 93 13.43 5.17 -15.05
CA PRO A 93 13.97 5.37 -16.40
C PRO A 93 13.11 6.25 -17.30
N THR A 94 11.82 6.39 -17.01
CA THR A 94 10.88 7.25 -17.76
C THR A 94 10.62 8.56 -17.02
N VAL A 95 10.69 8.55 -15.69
CA VAL A 95 10.46 9.72 -14.86
C VAL A 95 11.65 10.70 -14.93
N LEU A 96 12.88 10.19 -14.85
CA LEU A 96 14.09 11.02 -14.84
C LEU A 96 14.36 11.61 -16.22
N GLU A 97 14.62 12.91 -16.25
CA GLU A 97 15.09 13.60 -17.44
C GLU A 97 16.58 13.32 -17.70
N GLU A 98 17.02 13.55 -18.94
CA GLU A 98 18.45 13.47 -19.27
C GLU A 98 19.28 14.41 -18.37
N GLY A 99 20.31 13.84 -17.74
CA GLY A 99 21.18 14.52 -16.80
C GLY A 99 20.57 14.85 -15.43
N GLU A 100 19.33 14.46 -15.14
CA GLU A 100 18.75 14.56 -13.80
C GLU A 100 19.42 13.56 -12.84
N ARG A 101 19.72 13.99 -11.61
CA ARG A 101 20.46 13.20 -10.63
C ARG A 101 19.71 13.09 -9.32
N ILE A 102 19.66 11.87 -8.80
CA ILE A 102 19.14 11.59 -7.46
C ILE A 102 20.00 12.35 -6.44
N ALA A 103 19.39 13.31 -5.73
CA ALA A 103 20.05 14.21 -4.80
C ALA A 103 20.09 13.63 -3.38
N ARG A 104 19.07 12.82 -3.03
CA ARG A 104 19.03 12.06 -1.77
C ARG A 104 18.67 10.62 -2.05
N ARG A 105 19.20 9.70 -1.24
CA ARG A 105 18.88 8.27 -1.34
C ARG A 105 17.35 8.09 -1.30
N PRO A 106 16.72 7.44 -2.31
CA PRO A 106 15.27 7.28 -2.35
C PRO A 106 14.76 6.43 -1.18
N SER A 107 13.55 6.75 -0.71
CA SER A 107 12.91 6.01 0.38
C SER A 107 12.19 4.77 -0.17
N LEU A 108 12.95 3.70 -0.43
CA LEU A 108 12.41 2.52 -1.15
C LEU A 108 11.70 1.49 -0.26
N GLY A 109 11.70 1.59 1.08
CA GLY A 109 11.06 0.58 1.93
C GLY A 109 10.74 1.08 3.34
N ALA A 110 9.97 0.30 4.12
CA ALA A 110 9.55 0.71 5.45
C ALA A 110 10.75 1.03 6.35
N GLY A 111 10.77 2.29 6.77
CA GLY A 111 11.92 2.96 7.39
C GLY A 111 11.94 4.41 6.94
N ASN A 112 10.87 5.15 7.28
CA ASN A 112 10.77 6.59 7.04
C ASN A 112 11.76 7.28 7.97
N ASP A 113 13.00 7.40 7.51
CA ASP A 113 13.95 8.34 8.06
C ASP A 113 13.30 9.73 7.99
N PRO A 114 13.07 10.41 9.13
CA PRO A 114 12.43 11.72 9.15
C PRO A 114 13.16 12.77 8.31
N SER A 115 14.43 12.53 7.95
CA SER A 115 15.21 13.40 7.05
C SER A 115 14.88 13.21 5.56
N ARG A 116 13.99 12.27 5.21
CA ARG A 116 13.55 11.96 3.85
C ARG A 116 12.03 12.23 3.71
N PRO A 117 11.63 13.48 3.39
CA PRO A 117 10.23 13.85 3.33
C PRO A 117 9.48 13.28 2.11
N TYR A 118 10.20 12.86 1.06
CA TYR A 118 9.62 12.35 -0.19
C TYR A 118 10.20 10.99 -0.59
N ASP A 119 9.45 10.24 -1.40
CA ASP A 119 9.88 8.95 -1.94
C ASP A 119 11.08 9.11 -2.91
N LEU A 120 11.06 10.17 -3.73
CA LEU A 120 12.14 10.53 -4.65
C LEU A 120 12.48 12.02 -4.52
N GLU A 121 13.77 12.29 -4.40
CA GLU A 121 14.34 13.64 -4.46
C GLU A 121 15.53 13.68 -5.40
N THR A 122 15.43 14.53 -6.41
CA THR A 122 16.52 14.80 -7.36
C THR A 122 16.96 16.25 -7.26
N ASP A 123 17.95 16.62 -8.07
CA ASP A 123 18.33 18.01 -8.28
C ASP A 123 17.25 18.83 -9.02
N ARG A 124 16.22 18.18 -9.60
CA ARG A 124 15.16 18.83 -10.38
C ARG A 124 13.74 18.61 -9.85
N ARG A 125 13.48 17.57 -9.06
CA ARG A 125 12.12 17.20 -8.63
C ARG A 125 12.03 16.63 -7.21
N VAL A 126 10.81 16.69 -6.69
CA VAL A 126 10.30 15.93 -5.54
C VAL A 126 9.11 15.10 -5.99
N ALA A 127 9.03 13.85 -5.56
CA ALA A 127 7.93 12.99 -5.96
C ALA A 127 7.47 11.99 -4.91
N GLU A 128 6.19 11.66 -4.98
CA GLU A 128 5.48 10.69 -4.14
C GLU A 128 4.81 9.61 -5.00
N PHE A 129 4.87 8.36 -4.57
CA PHE A 129 4.37 7.21 -5.34
C PHE A 129 3.30 6.42 -4.56
N LYS A 130 2.08 6.35 -5.12
CA LYS A 130 0.94 5.58 -4.58
C LYS A 130 0.58 4.43 -5.49
N LEU A 131 1.14 3.26 -5.19
CA LEU A 131 0.96 2.03 -5.97
C LEU A 131 -0.27 1.19 -5.57
N ALA A 132 -1.03 1.63 -4.56
CA ALA A 132 -2.20 0.90 -4.11
C ALA A 132 -3.42 1.18 -4.99
N ARG A 133 -4.00 0.13 -5.58
CA ARG A 133 -5.29 0.22 -6.29
C ARG A 133 -6.44 0.49 -5.33
N TRP A 134 -7.34 1.38 -5.72
CA TRP A 134 -8.55 1.70 -4.96
C TRP A 134 -9.66 0.69 -5.30
N ARG A 135 -10.42 0.26 -4.29
CA ARG A 135 -11.49 -0.76 -4.39
C ARG A 135 -12.82 -0.31 -3.74
N GLY A 136 -13.02 0.99 -3.52
CA GLY A 136 -14.25 1.60 -3.00
C GLY A 136 -14.16 2.01 -1.52
N ALA A 137 -13.69 1.11 -0.65
CA ALA A 137 -13.47 1.38 0.78
C ALA A 137 -12.07 1.95 1.06
N ASP A 138 -11.79 3.15 0.53
CA ASP A 138 -10.44 3.72 0.43
C ASP A 138 -10.20 4.95 1.30
N ALA A 139 -10.93 5.12 2.41
CA ALA A 139 -10.83 6.32 3.24
C ALA A 139 -9.39 6.64 3.68
N MET A 140 -8.63 5.64 4.12
CA MET A 140 -7.21 5.84 4.47
C MET A 140 -6.33 6.15 3.26
N ARG A 141 -6.60 5.55 2.09
CA ARG A 141 -5.84 5.83 0.86
C ARG A 141 -6.13 7.25 0.35
N LYS A 142 -7.38 7.71 0.43
CA LYS A 142 -7.80 9.10 0.15
C LYS A 142 -7.04 10.09 1.03
N ARG A 143 -7.03 9.86 2.34
CA ARG A 143 -6.29 10.68 3.31
C ARG A 143 -4.80 10.73 3.00
N GLN A 144 -4.17 9.57 2.79
CA GLN A 144 -2.74 9.49 2.48
C GLN A 144 -2.42 10.21 1.16
N THR A 145 -3.21 10.00 0.12
CA THR A 145 -3.02 10.66 -1.18
C THR A 145 -3.12 12.19 -1.06
N PHE A 146 -4.09 12.69 -0.30
CA PHE A 146 -4.22 14.13 -0.07
C PHE A 146 -3.07 14.67 0.80
N LYS A 147 -2.68 13.96 1.85
CA LYS A 147 -1.51 14.31 2.67
C LYS A 147 -0.27 14.49 1.81
N ASP A 148 0.00 13.57 0.89
CA ASP A 148 1.20 13.63 0.07
C ASP A 148 1.10 14.72 -1.02
N LEU A 149 -0.10 14.98 -1.56
CA LEU A 149 -0.36 16.18 -2.38
C LEU A 149 -0.06 17.48 -1.59
N THR A 150 -0.52 17.58 -0.35
CA THR A 150 -0.26 18.75 0.52
C THR A 150 1.23 18.95 0.75
N MET A 151 1.97 17.89 1.05
CA MET A 151 3.42 17.99 1.29
C MET A 151 4.15 18.45 0.03
N LEU A 152 3.80 17.89 -1.13
CA LEU A 152 4.36 18.31 -2.42
C LEU A 152 4.04 19.77 -2.75
N ALA A 153 2.80 20.20 -2.51
CA ALA A 153 2.38 21.59 -2.77
C ALA A 153 3.05 22.60 -1.83
N ALA A 154 3.50 22.15 -0.65
CA ALA A 154 4.18 22.99 0.33
C ALA A 154 5.70 23.07 0.10
N ASP A 155 6.23 22.32 -0.87
CA ASP A 155 7.64 22.36 -1.21
C ASP A 155 8.02 23.71 -1.84
N THR A 156 8.99 24.40 -1.23
CA THR A 156 9.45 25.72 -1.68
C THR A 156 10.81 25.68 -2.37
N SER A 157 11.33 24.49 -2.67
CA SER A 157 12.69 24.35 -3.23
C SER A 157 12.80 24.79 -4.69
N GLY A 158 11.67 25.03 -5.38
CA GLY A 158 11.62 25.33 -6.81
C GLY A 158 11.76 24.10 -7.71
N ARG A 159 11.88 22.91 -7.13
CA ARG A 159 11.87 21.63 -7.84
C ARG A 159 10.46 21.33 -8.37
N ALA A 160 10.38 20.58 -9.48
CA ALA A 160 9.11 20.07 -9.98
C ALA A 160 8.48 19.11 -8.94
N ALA A 161 7.16 19.19 -8.74
CA ALA A 161 6.44 18.35 -7.80
C ALA A 161 5.57 17.33 -8.55
N ASP A 162 5.80 16.04 -8.29
CA ASP A 162 5.12 14.94 -8.98
C ASP A 162 4.41 13.99 -8.00
N LEU A 163 3.10 13.78 -8.19
CA LEU A 163 2.33 12.77 -7.49
C LEU A 163 1.96 11.63 -8.47
N PHE A 164 2.60 10.49 -8.30
CA PHE A 164 2.38 9.29 -9.10
C PHE A 164 1.33 8.39 -8.43
N VAL A 165 0.27 8.04 -9.14
CA VAL A 165 -0.87 7.25 -8.62
C VAL A 165 -1.21 6.08 -9.53
N VAL A 166 -1.92 5.06 -9.04
CA VAL A 166 -2.40 3.95 -9.87
C VAL A 166 -3.88 4.12 -10.21
N GLY A 167 -4.16 4.26 -11.51
CA GLY A 167 -5.51 4.36 -12.07
C GLY A 167 -6.14 5.75 -11.92
N PRO A 168 -7.39 5.92 -12.42
CA PRO A 168 -8.02 7.25 -12.51
C PRO A 168 -8.63 7.74 -11.19
N GLU A 169 -8.93 6.83 -10.25
CA GLU A 169 -9.67 7.17 -9.03
C GLU A 169 -8.98 8.19 -8.11
N PRO A 170 -7.66 8.11 -7.85
CA PRO A 170 -6.98 9.09 -7.01
C PRO A 170 -7.04 10.50 -7.61
N ALA A 171 -6.77 10.63 -8.91
CA ALA A 171 -6.82 11.91 -9.60
C ALA A 171 -8.25 12.48 -9.65
N ARG A 172 -9.26 11.63 -9.87
CA ARG A 172 -10.67 12.02 -9.81
C ARG A 172 -11.03 12.53 -8.41
N PHE A 173 -10.66 11.80 -7.36
CA PHE A 173 -10.89 12.21 -5.98
C PHE A 173 -10.29 13.59 -5.69
N LEU A 174 -9.02 13.81 -6.04
CA LEU A 174 -8.36 15.10 -5.82
C LEU A 174 -9.04 16.24 -6.58
N ARG A 175 -9.57 15.99 -7.78
CA ARG A 175 -10.17 17.02 -8.64
C ARG A 175 -11.65 17.27 -8.41
N THR A 176 -12.37 16.39 -7.72
CA THR A 176 -13.84 16.50 -7.58
C THR A 176 -14.35 16.40 -6.15
N SER A 177 -13.51 16.06 -5.18
CA SER A 177 -13.96 15.85 -3.79
C SER A 177 -14.36 17.14 -3.11
N THR A 178 -15.55 17.15 -2.51
CA THR A 178 -16.05 18.23 -1.64
C THR A 178 -15.67 18.04 -0.17
N SER A 179 -15.05 16.91 0.21
CA SER A 179 -14.46 16.76 1.54
C SER A 179 -13.38 17.83 1.75
N THR A 180 -13.21 18.27 3.00
CA THR A 180 -12.27 19.33 3.35
C THR A 180 -10.84 18.81 3.57
N ALA A 181 -9.86 19.71 3.49
CA ALA A 181 -8.50 19.41 3.91
C ALA A 181 -8.44 18.98 5.38
N ALA A 182 -9.24 19.59 6.26
CA ALA A 182 -9.36 19.21 7.67
C ALA A 182 -9.75 17.74 7.84
N TRP A 183 -10.75 17.25 7.08
CA TRP A 183 -11.13 15.83 7.11
C TRP A 183 -10.00 14.93 6.60
N ALA A 184 -9.31 15.34 5.53
CA ALA A 184 -8.28 14.51 4.92
C ALA A 184 -7.02 14.39 5.79
N LEU A 185 -6.72 15.42 6.59
CA LEU A 185 -5.53 15.52 7.42
C LEU A 185 -5.78 15.22 8.90
N ASP A 186 -7.01 14.85 9.29
CA ASP A 186 -7.43 14.57 10.68
C ASP A 186 -6.56 13.50 11.38
N ARG A 187 -6.01 12.54 10.61
CA ARG A 187 -5.11 11.48 11.11
C ARG A 187 -3.63 11.79 10.91
N SER A 188 -3.28 12.97 10.43
CA SER A 188 -1.89 13.39 10.17
C SER A 188 -1.60 14.79 10.74
N PRO A 189 -1.49 14.94 12.08
CA PRO A 189 -1.33 16.24 12.73
C PRO A 189 -0.12 17.05 12.24
N GLY A 190 0.96 16.38 11.83
CA GLY A 190 2.12 17.03 11.23
C GLY A 190 1.79 17.69 9.89
N ALA A 191 1.12 16.95 9.00
CA ALA A 191 0.70 17.47 7.70
C ALA A 191 -0.38 18.55 7.83
N LEU A 192 -1.28 18.44 8.81
CA LEU A 192 -2.25 19.49 9.12
C LEU A 192 -1.56 20.80 9.53
N ARG A 193 -0.56 20.75 10.41
CA ARG A 193 0.22 21.94 10.76
C ARG A 193 0.96 22.53 9.57
N THR A 194 1.54 21.69 8.72
CA THR A 194 2.17 22.15 7.47
C THR A 194 1.14 22.84 6.58
N PHE A 195 -0.05 22.26 6.44
CA PHE A 195 -1.15 22.86 5.68
C PHE A 195 -1.51 24.24 6.23
N GLU A 196 -1.76 24.34 7.54
CA GLU A 196 -2.14 25.60 8.19
C GLU A 196 -1.07 26.68 8.03
N THR A 197 0.20 26.29 8.14
CA THR A 197 1.34 27.20 8.00
C THR A 197 1.51 27.70 6.57
N ALA A 198 1.35 26.82 5.57
CA ALA A 198 1.62 27.13 4.17
C ALA A 198 0.41 27.75 3.44
N PHE A 199 -0.81 27.35 3.80
CA PHE A 199 -2.02 27.63 3.03
C PHE A 199 -3.16 28.25 3.85
N GLY A 200 -3.04 28.31 5.19
CA GLY A 200 -4.09 28.85 6.06
C GLY A 200 -5.18 27.83 6.39
N SER A 201 -6.44 28.26 6.45
CA SER A 201 -7.53 27.44 6.99
C SER A 201 -7.70 26.09 6.26
N PRO A 202 -7.78 24.96 6.98
CA PRO A 202 -8.02 23.64 6.38
C PRO A 202 -9.50 23.40 6.02
N ASP A 203 -10.39 24.37 6.24
CA ASP A 203 -11.80 24.33 5.86
C ASP A 203 -12.05 24.65 4.37
N VAL A 204 -11.12 24.20 3.52
CA VAL A 204 -11.21 24.31 2.06
C VAL A 204 -11.49 22.93 1.45
N PRO A 205 -12.39 22.83 0.44
CA PRO A 205 -12.59 21.59 -0.30
C PRO A 205 -11.32 21.11 -0.99
N ILE A 206 -11.10 19.79 -1.01
CA ILE A 206 -9.92 19.16 -1.63
C ILE A 206 -9.77 19.57 -3.11
N HIS A 207 -10.87 19.62 -3.87
CA HIS A 207 -10.82 20.02 -5.28
C HIS A 207 -10.40 21.47 -5.48
N GLU A 208 -10.83 22.37 -4.61
CA GLU A 208 -10.47 23.78 -4.64
C GLU A 208 -8.98 23.95 -4.31
N PHE A 209 -8.50 23.30 -3.25
CA PHE A 209 -7.08 23.26 -2.92
C PHE A 209 -6.24 22.71 -4.08
N THR A 210 -6.70 21.62 -4.69
CA THR A 210 -6.01 20.98 -5.82
C THR A 210 -5.93 21.90 -7.04
N ALA A 211 -6.98 22.66 -7.32
CA ALA A 211 -7.05 23.57 -8.47
C ALA A 211 -6.30 24.90 -8.26
N THR A 212 -5.99 25.27 -7.01
CA THR A 212 -5.40 26.55 -6.66
C THR A 212 -3.99 26.38 -6.10
N HIS A 213 -3.86 25.99 -4.83
CA HIS A 213 -2.59 25.89 -4.12
C HIS A 213 -1.70 24.75 -4.65
N ALA A 214 -2.29 23.61 -5.01
CA ALA A 214 -1.54 22.47 -5.55
C ALA A 214 -1.57 22.36 -7.07
N ALA A 215 -1.99 23.42 -7.79
CA ALA A 215 -2.13 23.42 -9.25
C ALA A 215 -0.82 23.10 -10.00
N HIS A 216 0.32 23.37 -9.37
CA HIS A 216 1.65 23.11 -9.91
C HIS A 216 2.12 21.66 -9.71
N VAL A 217 1.43 20.86 -8.88
CA VAL A 217 1.77 19.45 -8.66
C VAL A 217 1.21 18.60 -9.80
N ARG A 218 2.08 17.91 -10.53
CA ARG A 218 1.66 17.04 -11.64
C ARG A 218 1.15 15.70 -11.08
N ILE A 219 -0.09 15.37 -11.39
CA ILE A 219 -0.70 14.08 -11.01
C ILE A 219 -0.68 13.14 -12.21
N THR A 220 0.11 12.06 -12.12
CA THR A 220 0.36 11.14 -13.24
C THR A 220 -0.05 9.71 -12.89
N ASP A 221 -0.76 9.04 -13.80
CA ASP A 221 -1.10 7.62 -13.65
C ASP A 221 0.11 6.75 -14.00
N LEU A 222 0.63 6.00 -13.04
CA LEU A 222 1.73 5.05 -13.21
C LEU A 222 1.44 3.97 -14.26
N CYS A 223 0.17 3.71 -14.58
CA CYS A 223 -0.20 2.77 -15.63
C CYS A 223 0.20 3.23 -17.04
N THR A 224 0.61 4.50 -17.22
CA THR A 224 1.16 5.01 -18.48
C THR A 224 2.69 4.94 -18.55
N ILE A 225 3.35 4.63 -17.42
CA ILE A 225 4.80 4.65 -17.25
C ILE A 225 5.36 3.24 -17.04
N LEU A 226 4.70 2.46 -16.19
CA LEU A 226 5.18 1.14 -15.80
C LEU A 226 5.11 0.13 -16.96
N PRO A 227 6.00 -0.90 -16.96
CA PRO A 227 5.97 -1.95 -17.97
C PRO A 227 4.61 -2.65 -18.06
N GLU A 228 4.21 -3.06 -19.26
CA GLU A 228 2.91 -3.68 -19.51
C GLU A 228 2.66 -4.93 -18.65
N ALA A 229 3.72 -5.72 -18.40
CA ALA A 229 3.66 -6.89 -17.52
C ALA A 229 3.16 -6.56 -16.10
N VAL A 230 3.44 -5.35 -15.62
CA VAL A 230 2.99 -4.84 -14.32
C VAL A 230 1.61 -4.21 -14.43
N THR A 231 1.37 -3.38 -15.44
CA THR A 231 0.11 -2.61 -15.53
C THR A 231 -1.13 -3.48 -15.71
N ARG A 232 -1.00 -4.68 -16.31
CA ARG A 232 -2.09 -5.67 -16.35
C ARG A 232 -2.57 -6.14 -14.98
N LEU A 233 -1.69 -6.14 -13.97
CA LEU A 233 -2.03 -6.54 -12.59
C LEU A 233 -2.59 -5.37 -11.77
N LEU A 234 -2.43 -4.14 -12.25
CA LEU A 234 -2.88 -2.92 -11.59
C LEU A 234 -4.25 -2.44 -12.09
N ARG A 235 -4.68 -2.89 -13.28
CA ARG A 235 -5.98 -2.57 -13.89
C ARG A 235 -7.12 -3.39 -13.28
#